data_AF-A0A4V1XYW1-F1
#
_entry.id   AF-A0A4V1XYW1-F1
#
_cell.length_a   1.000
_cell.length_b   1.000
_cell.length_c   1.000
_cell.angle_alpha   90.00
_cell.angle_beta   90.00
_cell.angle_gamma   90.00
#
_symmetry.space_group_name_H-M   'P 1'
#
loop_
_entity.id
_entity.type
_entity.pdbx_description
1 polymer ?
#
loop_
_entity_poly.entity_id
_entity_poly.type
_entity_poly.pdbx_seq_one_letter_code
_entity_poly.pdbx_strand_id
1 'polypeptide(L)' 'MIPVLAIVLTMLVILLLAAVVVVYVAYPHRGEDVPGAPWMGEAMTRAVDAVPTLDEDFADNRR' A
#
# COMPACT_ATOMS: atom_id res chain seq x y z
N MET A 1 -25.78 -24.06 -4.59
CA MET A 1 -25.90 -22.61 -4.26
C MET A 1 -24.66 -22.07 -3.55
N ILE A 2 -24.09 -22.76 -2.56
CA ILE A 2 -22.81 -22.40 -1.90
C ILE A 2 -21.62 -22.15 -2.87
N PRO A 3 -21.39 -22.96 -3.93
CA PRO A 3 -20.22 -22.75 -4.80
C PRO A 3 -20.30 -21.46 -5.62
N VAL A 4 -21.49 -21.07 -6.08
CA VAL A 4 -21.67 -19.83 -6.85
C VAL A 4 -21.41 -18.61 -5.96
N LEU A 5 -21.89 -18.63 -4.71
CA LEU A 5 -21.62 -17.56 -3.75
C LEU A 5 -20.12 -17.43 -3.46
N ALA A 6 -19.42 -18.54 -3.28
CA ALA A 6 -17.97 -18.53 -3.07
C ALA A 6 -17.24 -17.91 -4.28
N ILE A 7 -17.61 -18.29 -5.50
CA ILE A 7 -17.02 -17.73 -6.73
C ILE A 7 -17.24 -16.21 -6.80
N VAL A 8 -18.46 -15.75 -6.54
CA VAL A 8 -18.78 -14.31 -6.56
C VAL A 8 -17.95 -13.55 -5.51
N LEU A 9 -17.83 -14.08 -4.29
CA LEU A 9 -17.01 -13.48 -3.25
C LEU A 9 -15.54 -13.43 -3.65
N THR A 10 -14.99 -14.52 -4.20
CA THR A 10 -13.61 -14.56 -4.68
C THR A 10 -13.38 -13.55 -5.80
N MET A 11 -14.29 -13.43 -6.77
CA MET A 11 -14.18 -12.43 -7.83
C MET A 11 -14.20 -11.01 -7.26
N LEU A 12 -15.08 -10.71 -6.30
CA LEU A 12 -15.11 -9.42 -5.63
C LEU A 12 -13.81 -9.11 -4.89
N VAL A 13 -13.23 -10.10 -4.19
CA VAL A 13 -11.93 -9.94 -3.53
C VAL A 13 -10.83 -9.62 -4.53
N ILE A 14 -10.79 -10.32 -5.67
CA ILE A 14 -9.79 -10.07 -6.72
C ILE A 14 -9.96 -8.67 -7.31
N LEU A 15 -11.20 -8.25 -7.60
CA LEU A 15 -11.48 -6.90 -8.10
C LEU A 15 -11.08 -5.83 -7.09
N LEU A 16 -11.32 -6.07 -5.81
CA LEU A 16 -10.92 -5.16 -4.74
C LEU A 16 -9.38 -5.05 -4.65
N LEU A 17 -8.67 -6.16 -4.71
CA LEU A 17 -7.20 -6.17 -4.76
C LEU A 17 -6.66 -5.43 -5.99
N ALA A 18 -7.26 -5.67 -7.17
CA ALA A 18 -6.88 -4.97 -8.38
C ALA A 18 -7.09 -3.46 -8.27
N ALA A 19 -8.23 -3.03 -7.72
CA ALA A 19 -8.52 -1.61 -7.48
C ALA A 19 -7.50 -0.98 -6.51
N VAL A 20 -7.15 -1.69 -5.43
CA VAL A 20 -6.12 -1.23 -4.48
C VAL A 20 -4.77 -1.02 -5.18
N VAL A 21 -4.35 -1.96 -6.03
CA VAL A 21 -3.10 -1.83 -6.79
C VAL A 21 -3.13 -0.62 -7.71
N VAL A 22 -4.23 -0.43 -8.46
CA VAL A 22 -4.37 0.72 -9.36
C VAL A 22 -4.33 2.04 -8.60
N VAL A 23 -5.04 2.15 -7.47
CA VAL A 23 -5.04 3.34 -6.61
C VAL A 23 -3.63 3.62 -6.07
N TYR A 24 -2.93 2.60 -5.57
CA TYR A 24 -1.57 2.73 -5.06
C TYR A 24 -0.60 3.28 -6.12
N VAL A 25 -0.63 2.70 -7.32
CA VAL A 25 0.25 3.12 -8.42
C VAL A 25 -0.10 4.52 -8.92
N ALA A 26 -1.39 4.88 -8.92
CA ALA A 26 -1.84 6.18 -9.40
C ALA A 26 -1.48 7.34 -8.45
N TYR A 27 -1.56 7.13 -7.14
CA TYR A 27 -1.43 8.21 -6.14
C TYR A 27 -0.23 7.98 -5.19
N PRO A 28 -0.27 7.05 -4.20
CA PRO A 28 0.84 6.81 -3.27
C PRO A 28 2.21 6.63 -3.89
N HIS A 29 2.32 5.89 -4.99
CA HIS A 29 3.61 5.61 -5.62
C HIS A 29 4.29 6.88 -6.16
N ARG A 30 3.51 7.94 -6.42
CA ARG A 30 4.00 9.25 -6.86
C ARG A 30 4.21 10.23 -5.70
N GLY A 31 3.86 9.84 -4.48
CA GLY A 31 3.81 10.75 -3.33
C GLY A 31 2.59 11.68 -3.35
N GLU A 32 1.55 11.37 -4.14
CA GLU A 32 0.30 12.12 -4.19
C GLU A 32 -0.76 11.50 -3.26
N ASP A 33 -1.57 12.35 -2.63
CA ASP A 33 -2.69 11.90 -1.80
C ASP A 33 -3.85 11.33 -2.63
N VAL A 34 -4.54 10.32 -2.09
CA VAL A 34 -5.70 9.71 -2.77
C VAL A 34 -6.92 10.65 -2.70
N PRO A 35 -7.54 11.03 -3.83
CA PRO A 35 -8.71 11.90 -3.85
C PRO A 35 -9.88 11.31 -3.06
N GLY A 36 -10.42 12.07 -2.11
CA GLY A 36 -11.53 11.64 -1.24
C GLY A 36 -11.12 10.70 -0.09
N ALA A 37 -9.84 10.34 0.02
CA ALA A 37 -9.31 9.50 1.10
C ALA A 37 -7.96 10.02 1.66
N PRO A 38 -7.92 11.27 2.21
CA PRO A 38 -6.68 11.86 2.75
C PRO A 38 -6.08 11.03 3.91
N TRP A 39 -6.93 10.31 4.64
CA TRP A 39 -6.50 9.40 5.71
C TRP A 39 -5.56 8.28 5.23
N MET A 40 -5.61 7.93 3.93
CA MET A 40 -4.75 6.90 3.35
C MET A 40 -3.29 7.37 3.25
N GLY A 41 -3.08 8.66 2.95
CA GLY A 41 -1.74 9.28 2.94
C GLY A 41 -1.13 9.30 4.34
N GLU A 42 -1.89 9.75 5.34
CA GLU A 42 -1.44 9.75 6.75
C GLU A 42 -1.13 8.36 7.29
N ALA A 43 -1.93 7.34 6.91
CA ALA A 43 -1.65 5.96 7.29
C ALA A 43 -0.34 5.44 6.66
N MET A 44 -0.05 5.81 5.41
CA MET A 44 1.22 5.46 4.76
C MET A 44 2.41 6.19 5.34
N THR A 45 2.30 7.49 5.60
CA THR A 45 3.37 8.26 6.27
C THR A 45 3.71 7.65 7.62
N ARG A 46 2.68 7.33 8.43
CA ARG A 46 2.88 6.66 9.72
C ARG A 46 3.49 5.26 9.56
N ALA A 47 3.16 4.53 8.50
CA ALA A 47 3.77 3.24 8.23
C ALA A 47 5.25 3.37 7.87
N VAL A 48 5.62 4.40 7.07
CA VAL A 48 7.02 4.70 6.74
C VAL A 48 7.80 5.11 7.99
N ASP A 49 7.25 5.99 8.82
CA ASP A 49 7.90 6.44 10.06
C ASP A 49 8.10 5.29 11.07
N ALA A 50 7.29 4.23 10.98
CA ALA A 50 7.42 3.05 11.83
C ALA A 50 8.50 2.06 11.33
N VAL A 51 9.03 2.24 10.12
CA VAL A 51 10.10 1.39 9.60
C VAL A 51 11.43 1.90 10.16
N PRO A 52 12.21 1.04 10.85
CA PRO A 52 13.57 1.40 11.26
C PRO A 52 14.39 1.77 10.03
N THR A 53 14.87 3.00 9.97
CA THR A 53 15.83 3.41 8.94
C THR A 53 17.16 2.74 9.22
N LEU A 54 17.87 2.30 8.18
CA LEU A 54 19.26 1.87 8.33
C LEU A 54 20.10 3.13 8.61
N ASP A 55 20.64 3.26 9.81
CA ASP A 55 21.56 4.34 10.15
C ASP A 55 22.81 4.25 9.27
N GLU A 56 23.32 5.41 8.82
CA GLU A 56 24.48 5.52 7.92
C GLU A 56 25.81 5.03 8.56
N ASP A 57 25.80 4.50 9.78
CA ASP A 57 26.96 3.90 10.45
C ASP A 57 27.59 2.72 9.68
N PHE A 58 26.90 2.18 8.66
CA PHE A 58 27.46 1.19 7.74
C PHE A 58 28.33 1.78 6.61
N ALA A 59 28.36 3.10 6.43
CA ALA A 59 29.09 3.77 5.34
C ALA A 59 30.54 4.15 5.70
N ASP A 60 30.90 4.19 6.99
CA ASP A 60 32.23 4.60 7.46
C ASP A 60 33.04 3.44 8.06
N ASN A 61 33.24 2.37 7.28
CA ASN A 61 34.21 1.30 7.61
C ASN A 61 35.08 0.94 6.40
N ARG A 62 35.59 1.98 5.70
CA ARG A 62 36.54 1.81 4.58
C ARG A 62 37.46 3.02 4.36
N ARG A 63 38.02 3.59 5.42
CA ARG A 63 39.15 4.54 5.33
C ARG A 63 40.27 4.18 6.29
#